data_AF-A0A9D3MZN0-F1
#
_entry.id   AF-A0A9D3MZN0-F1
#
_cell.length_a   1.000
_cell.length_b   1.000
_cell.length_c   1.000
_cell.angle_alpha   90.00
_cell.angle_beta   90.00
_cell.angle_gamma   90.00
#
_symmetry.space_group_name_H-M   'P 1'
#
loop_
_entity.id
_entity.type
_entity.pdbx_description
1 polymer ?
#
loop_
_entity_poly.entity_id
_entity_poly.type
_entity_poly.pdbx_seq_one_letter_code
_entity_poly.pdbx_strand_id
1 'polypeptide(L)'
;MTSFQGGQCGKNNAIMIRSREEAMANLAQQQFFDSDRVKQFHRQIMLSETLKERDHQVRQKQVIADHAKEENRKLMELLRCKEIEVMEQERQRAKQRELQRKSVADFVKQQLWEKELVKRQRKVDKEREINERRQIQEQYEKEVKTERQKQHEQKTNVRKTYTEQILAKKAMGAKETKQKEMEEKRRRQIIMEKDNWNAMVRDIEADRQDGLQRRRDIVAEKLALKMQEDMNKKEQHAANVLATALAQQDSKWLQALNEKNEKRKAMMDAIAAHRENKRKQHEQNTTVEKQRAWCTLQTFREEDRLYWENEQKFAQRKREELRLLNEERHQQMTEKFANEKRKKEEQLEFDARNTQLIYEEDAQFQAYTAAVISAAAASEKNTYSLCRVARMGMGCGVGPITGGLRANYLVPGATYANIPDYTRSITQDVTRFSRAHDDLQSTKNRLGFA
;
A
#
# COMPACT_ATOMS: atom_id res chain seq x y z
N MET A 1 -44.01 65.80 22.48
CA MET A 1 -44.12 64.44 21.92
C MET A 1 -42.73 63.95 21.57
N THR A 2 -41.94 63.52 22.55
CA THR A 2 -40.47 63.51 22.42
C THR A 2 -39.78 62.37 23.20
N SER A 3 -40.46 61.22 23.36
CA SER A 3 -39.99 60.09 24.17
C SER A 3 -39.85 58.75 23.43
N PHE A 4 -40.25 58.65 22.16
CA PHE A 4 -40.46 57.34 21.51
C PHE A 4 -39.24 56.78 20.73
N GLN A 5 -38.28 57.62 20.32
CA GLN A 5 -37.16 57.18 19.46
C GLN A 5 -36.05 56.40 20.21
N GLY A 6 -35.84 56.64 21.51
CA GLY A 6 -34.82 55.93 22.28
C GLY A 6 -35.04 54.41 22.37
N GLY A 7 -36.30 53.98 22.35
CA GLY A 7 -36.67 52.56 22.49
C GLY A 7 -36.38 51.68 21.27
N GLN A 8 -36.13 52.25 20.10
CA GLN A 8 -35.75 51.48 18.90
C GLN A 8 -34.23 51.26 18.82
N CYS A 9 -33.42 52.27 19.18
CA CYS A 9 -31.96 52.16 19.17
C CYS A 9 -31.47 51.03 20.11
N GLY A 10 -32.00 50.97 21.34
CA GLY A 10 -31.64 49.91 22.29
C GLY A 10 -32.02 48.49 21.83
N LYS A 11 -33.16 48.33 21.14
CA LYS A 11 -33.59 47.03 20.59
C LYS A 11 -32.68 46.57 19.45
N ASN A 12 -32.32 47.46 18.53
CA ASN A 12 -31.40 47.14 17.44
C ASN A 12 -30.02 46.77 17.98
N ASN A 13 -29.52 47.48 19.00
CA ASN A 13 -28.25 47.15 19.63
C ASN A 13 -28.29 45.78 20.34
N ALA A 14 -29.37 45.44 21.04
CA ALA A 14 -29.57 44.12 21.64
C ALA A 14 -29.63 42.98 20.62
N ILE A 15 -30.21 43.22 19.43
CA ILE A 15 -30.22 42.24 18.32
C ILE A 15 -28.80 42.06 17.76
N MET A 16 -28.04 43.14 17.58
CA MET A 16 -26.64 43.08 17.12
C MET A 16 -25.72 42.38 18.12
N ILE A 17 -25.94 42.58 19.43
CA ILE A 17 -25.21 41.88 20.50
C ILE A 17 -25.49 40.37 20.42
N ARG A 18 -26.77 39.95 20.36
CA ARG A 18 -27.14 38.52 20.21
C ARG A 18 -26.58 37.90 18.95
N SER A 19 -26.69 38.57 17.81
CA SER A 19 -26.13 38.08 16.54
C SER A 19 -24.61 37.92 16.61
N ARG A 20 -23.91 38.77 17.37
CA ARG A 20 -22.48 38.62 17.66
C ARG A 20 -22.20 37.47 18.63
N GLU A 21 -22.99 37.29 19.68
CA GLU A 21 -22.88 36.17 20.63
C GLU A 21 -23.08 34.83 19.91
N GLU A 22 -24.10 34.71 19.06
CA GLU A 22 -24.37 33.57 18.18
C GLU A 22 -23.21 33.34 17.20
N ALA A 23 -22.68 34.38 16.56
CA ALA A 23 -21.52 34.25 15.67
C ALA A 23 -20.26 33.77 16.41
N MET A 24 -19.99 34.27 17.62
CA MET A 24 -18.88 33.82 18.45
C MET A 24 -19.05 32.36 18.91
N ALA A 25 -20.27 31.95 19.28
CA ALA A 25 -20.57 30.56 19.65
C ALA A 25 -20.39 29.60 18.46
N ASN A 26 -20.88 29.99 17.27
CA ASN A 26 -20.68 29.23 16.03
C ASN A 26 -19.19 29.11 15.66
N LEU A 27 -18.40 30.18 15.81
CA LEU A 27 -16.95 30.16 15.58
C LEU A 27 -16.22 29.25 16.57
N ALA A 28 -16.56 29.28 17.86
CA ALA A 28 -15.99 28.39 18.87
C ALA A 28 -16.34 26.91 18.58
N GLN A 29 -17.58 26.64 18.17
CA GLN A 29 -18.02 25.30 17.77
C GLN A 29 -17.28 24.81 16.51
N GLN A 30 -17.05 25.68 15.53
CA GLN A 30 -16.22 25.38 14.36
C GLN A 30 -14.77 25.06 14.76
N GLN A 31 -14.14 25.91 15.58
CA GLN A 31 -12.78 25.69 16.09
C GLN A 31 -12.62 24.36 16.83
N PHE A 32 -13.60 23.98 17.66
CA PHE A 32 -13.63 22.68 18.33
C PHE A 32 -13.63 21.51 17.32
N PHE A 33 -14.53 21.54 16.32
CA PHE A 33 -14.58 20.52 15.27
C PHE A 33 -13.36 20.56 14.32
N ASP A 34 -12.72 21.71 14.17
CA ASP A 34 -11.50 21.85 13.37
C ASP A 34 -10.23 21.34 14.07
N SER A 35 -10.28 21.04 15.37
CA SER A 35 -9.15 20.43 16.08
C SER A 35 -8.82 19.03 15.53
N ASP A 36 -7.52 18.74 15.36
CA ASP A 36 -7.07 17.45 14.82
C ASP A 36 -7.52 16.24 15.65
N ARG A 37 -7.71 16.45 16.96
CA ARG A 37 -8.18 15.44 17.90
C ARG A 37 -9.65 15.10 17.69
N VAL A 38 -10.51 16.10 17.45
CA VAL A 38 -11.93 15.87 17.10
C VAL A 38 -12.03 15.29 15.70
N LYS A 39 -11.25 15.77 14.73
CA LYS A 39 -11.11 15.14 13.39
C LYS A 39 -10.67 13.67 13.48
N GLN A 40 -9.74 13.33 14.38
CA GLN A 40 -9.32 11.94 14.61
C GLN A 40 -10.44 11.09 15.23
N PHE A 41 -11.22 11.64 16.16
CA PHE A 41 -12.37 10.97 16.74
C PHE A 41 -13.50 10.76 15.71
N HIS A 42 -13.81 11.78 14.89
CA HIS A 42 -14.76 11.68 13.78
C HIS A 42 -14.39 10.59 12.77
N ARG A 43 -13.09 10.44 12.42
CA ARG A 43 -12.61 9.31 11.61
C ARG A 43 -12.95 7.94 12.23
N GLN A 44 -13.00 7.83 13.56
CA GLN A 44 -13.43 6.60 14.25
C GLN A 44 -14.95 6.45 14.36
N ILE A 45 -15.73 7.55 14.35
CA ILE A 45 -17.20 7.49 14.24
C ILE A 45 -17.58 6.85 12.90
N MET A 46 -17.04 7.35 11.79
CA MET A 46 -17.29 6.78 10.46
C MET A 46 -16.85 5.30 10.37
N LEU A 47 -15.75 4.93 11.04
CA LEU A 47 -15.34 3.52 11.14
C LEU A 47 -16.35 2.68 11.93
N SER A 48 -16.90 3.17 13.04
CA SER A 48 -17.92 2.45 13.82
C SER A 48 -19.21 2.20 13.03
N GLU A 49 -19.54 3.09 12.08
CA GLU A 49 -20.72 2.99 11.23
C GLU A 49 -20.50 2.02 10.07
N THR A 50 -19.38 2.12 9.35
CA THR A 50 -19.01 1.17 8.30
C THR A 50 -18.81 -0.26 8.82
N LEU A 51 -18.38 -0.43 10.07
CA LEU A 51 -18.37 -1.74 10.74
C LEU A 51 -19.79 -2.27 10.97
N LYS A 52 -20.72 -1.47 11.51
CA LYS A 52 -22.12 -1.89 11.69
C LYS A 52 -22.80 -2.20 10.35
N GLU A 53 -22.57 -1.38 9.32
CA GLU A 53 -23.06 -1.63 7.97
C GLU A 53 -22.52 -2.98 7.43
N ARG A 54 -21.22 -3.26 7.62
CA ARG A 54 -20.61 -4.53 7.21
C ARG A 54 -21.23 -5.72 7.93
N ASP A 55 -21.55 -5.61 9.22
CA ASP A 55 -22.27 -6.67 9.93
C ASP A 55 -23.67 -6.92 9.35
N HIS A 56 -24.40 -5.86 8.96
CA HIS A 56 -25.67 -6.00 8.23
C HIS A 56 -25.48 -6.67 6.86
N GLN A 57 -24.46 -6.27 6.08
CA GLN A 57 -24.13 -6.92 4.80
C GLN A 57 -23.76 -8.41 4.96
N VAL A 58 -23.06 -8.79 6.03
CA VAL A 58 -22.72 -10.20 6.33
C VAL A 58 -23.97 -11.00 6.68
N ARG A 59 -24.84 -10.48 7.55
CA ARG A 59 -26.14 -11.11 7.89
C ARG A 59 -27.01 -11.28 6.64
N GLN A 60 -27.09 -10.26 5.77
CA GLN A 60 -27.84 -10.35 4.51
C GLN A 60 -27.27 -11.42 3.57
N LYS A 61 -25.95 -11.52 3.43
CA LYS A 61 -25.29 -12.55 2.62
C LYS A 61 -25.51 -13.97 3.16
N GLN A 62 -25.59 -14.14 4.48
CA GLN A 62 -25.96 -15.42 5.10
C GLN A 62 -27.39 -15.82 4.72
N VAL A 63 -28.37 -14.92 4.88
CA VAL A 63 -29.78 -15.17 4.50
C VAL A 63 -29.92 -15.51 3.00
N ILE A 64 -29.22 -14.80 2.11
CA ILE A 64 -29.22 -15.11 0.67
C ILE A 64 -28.61 -16.49 0.39
N ALA A 65 -27.50 -16.84 1.06
CA ALA A 65 -26.87 -18.15 0.90
C ALA A 65 -27.75 -19.30 1.43
N ASP A 66 -28.50 -19.07 2.52
CA ASP A 66 -29.40 -20.06 3.10
C ASP A 66 -30.68 -20.23 2.25
N HIS A 67 -31.21 -19.15 1.66
CA HIS A 67 -32.28 -19.24 0.65
C HIS A 67 -31.82 -20.07 -0.55
N ALA A 68 -30.63 -19.80 -1.09
CA ALA A 68 -30.09 -20.53 -2.22
C ALA A 68 -29.83 -22.03 -1.91
N LYS A 69 -29.45 -22.39 -0.66
CA LYS A 69 -29.36 -23.81 -0.24
C LYS A 69 -30.73 -24.48 -0.29
N GLU A 70 -31.76 -23.82 0.21
CA GLU A 70 -33.13 -24.36 0.30
C GLU A 70 -33.82 -24.43 -1.09
N GLU A 71 -33.53 -23.50 -2.00
CA GLU A 71 -33.93 -23.61 -3.42
C GLU A 71 -33.23 -24.78 -4.13
N ASN A 72 -31.91 -24.92 -3.96
CA ASN A 72 -31.16 -26.05 -4.51
C ASN A 72 -31.67 -27.39 -3.93
N ARG A 73 -32.02 -27.44 -2.64
CA ARG A 73 -32.64 -28.61 -2.02
C ARG A 73 -33.95 -28.98 -2.71
N LYS A 74 -34.87 -28.02 -2.88
CA LYS A 74 -36.15 -28.23 -3.58
C LYS A 74 -35.96 -28.70 -5.02
N LEU A 75 -34.97 -28.14 -5.73
CA LEU A 75 -34.60 -28.58 -7.08
C LEU A 75 -34.11 -30.04 -7.09
N MET A 76 -33.25 -30.44 -6.14
CA MET A 76 -32.77 -31.82 -6.01
C MET A 76 -33.88 -32.80 -5.61
N GLU A 77 -34.85 -32.37 -4.78
CA GLU A 77 -36.03 -33.16 -4.44
C GLU A 77 -36.96 -33.34 -5.67
N LEU A 78 -37.18 -32.28 -6.47
CA LEU A 78 -37.93 -32.35 -7.73
C LEU A 78 -37.24 -33.22 -8.80
N LEU A 79 -35.90 -33.21 -8.88
CA LEU A 79 -35.14 -34.08 -9.78
C LEU A 79 -35.32 -35.55 -9.40
N ARG A 80 -35.20 -35.89 -8.10
CA ARG A 80 -35.45 -37.24 -7.59
C ARG A 80 -36.86 -37.75 -7.88
N CYS A 81 -37.88 -36.89 -7.74
CA CYS A 81 -39.25 -37.25 -8.11
C CYS A 81 -39.35 -37.60 -9.61
N LYS A 82 -38.74 -36.80 -10.49
CA LYS A 82 -38.71 -37.09 -11.94
C LYS A 82 -37.93 -38.36 -12.29
N GLU A 83 -36.82 -38.64 -11.60
CA GLU A 83 -36.08 -39.90 -11.75
C GLU A 83 -36.96 -41.10 -11.39
N ILE A 84 -37.71 -41.01 -10.28
CA ILE A 84 -38.67 -42.05 -9.86
C ILE A 84 -39.80 -42.20 -10.89
N GLU A 85 -40.42 -41.11 -11.35
CA GLU A 85 -41.46 -41.12 -12.38
C GLU A 85 -40.99 -41.79 -13.68
N VAL A 86 -39.78 -41.48 -14.15
CA VAL A 86 -39.18 -42.11 -15.34
C VAL A 86 -38.95 -43.60 -15.11
N MET A 87 -38.40 -44.00 -13.97
CA MET A 87 -38.19 -45.41 -13.62
C MET A 87 -39.51 -46.19 -13.51
N GLU A 88 -40.59 -45.56 -13.03
CA GLU A 88 -41.92 -46.18 -13.03
C GLU A 88 -42.50 -46.31 -14.45
N GLN A 89 -42.37 -45.30 -15.29
CA GLN A 89 -42.79 -45.37 -16.71
C GLN A 89 -42.01 -46.44 -17.48
N GLU A 90 -40.69 -46.54 -17.28
CA GLU A 90 -39.85 -47.61 -17.82
C GLU A 90 -40.34 -49.00 -17.37
N ARG A 91 -40.65 -49.16 -16.07
CA ARG A 91 -41.17 -50.40 -15.48
C ARG A 91 -42.56 -50.76 -16.02
N GLN A 92 -43.43 -49.78 -16.26
CA GLN A 92 -44.73 -49.98 -16.92
C GLN A 92 -44.56 -50.41 -18.39
N ARG A 93 -43.71 -49.72 -19.16
CA ARG A 93 -43.36 -50.10 -20.55
C ARG A 93 -42.71 -51.48 -20.62
N ALA A 94 -41.91 -51.87 -19.64
CA ALA A 94 -41.35 -53.22 -19.53
C ALA A 94 -42.44 -54.28 -19.34
N LYS A 95 -43.38 -54.08 -18.42
CA LYS A 95 -44.56 -54.95 -18.22
C LYS A 95 -45.42 -55.05 -19.48
N GLN A 96 -45.67 -53.95 -20.19
CA GLN A 96 -46.42 -53.96 -21.45
C GLN A 96 -45.71 -54.80 -22.53
N ARG A 97 -44.39 -54.62 -22.70
CA ARG A 97 -43.57 -55.43 -23.62
C ARG A 97 -43.49 -56.90 -23.20
N GLU A 98 -43.66 -57.22 -21.92
CA GLU A 98 -43.76 -58.60 -21.44
C GLU A 98 -45.13 -59.23 -21.77
N LEU A 99 -46.22 -58.51 -21.51
CA LEU A 99 -47.59 -58.92 -21.86
C LEU A 99 -47.76 -59.14 -23.37
N GLN A 100 -47.24 -58.24 -24.20
CA GLN A 100 -47.21 -58.39 -25.66
C GLN A 100 -46.40 -59.62 -26.11
N ARG A 101 -45.26 -59.90 -25.48
CA ARG A 101 -44.48 -61.11 -25.79
C ARG A 101 -45.19 -62.39 -25.36
N LYS A 102 -45.94 -62.36 -24.26
CA LYS A 102 -46.81 -63.47 -23.82
C LYS A 102 -47.95 -63.72 -24.81
N SER A 103 -48.72 -62.70 -25.18
CA SER A 103 -49.83 -62.88 -26.14
C SER A 103 -49.37 -63.32 -27.53
N VAL A 104 -48.24 -62.80 -28.03
CA VAL A 104 -47.64 -63.28 -29.29
C VAL A 104 -47.17 -64.73 -29.17
N ALA A 105 -46.55 -65.13 -28.05
CA ALA A 105 -46.15 -66.52 -27.83
C ALA A 105 -47.36 -67.47 -27.76
N ASP A 106 -48.45 -67.06 -27.11
CA ASP A 106 -49.67 -67.86 -27.02
C ASP A 106 -50.42 -67.97 -28.36
N PHE A 107 -50.44 -66.91 -29.16
CA PHE A 107 -50.93 -66.95 -30.55
C PHE A 107 -50.09 -67.89 -31.44
N VAL A 108 -48.76 -67.90 -31.27
CA VAL A 108 -47.88 -68.85 -31.98
C VAL A 108 -48.14 -70.30 -31.53
N LYS A 109 -48.43 -70.55 -30.25
CA LYS A 109 -48.87 -71.89 -29.79
C LYS A 109 -50.19 -72.29 -30.44
N GLN A 110 -51.17 -71.38 -30.56
CA GLN A 110 -52.45 -71.65 -31.23
C GLN A 110 -52.22 -72.02 -32.71
N GLN A 111 -51.42 -71.25 -33.45
CA GLN A 111 -51.08 -71.59 -34.84
C GLN A 111 -50.35 -72.94 -34.98
N LEU A 112 -49.54 -73.35 -34.00
CA LEU A 112 -48.90 -74.66 -34.01
C LEU A 112 -49.93 -75.79 -33.81
N TRP A 113 -50.88 -75.61 -32.89
CA TRP A 113 -52.01 -76.54 -32.71
C TRP A 113 -52.89 -76.66 -33.95
N GLU A 114 -53.22 -75.55 -34.62
CA GLU A 114 -53.95 -75.57 -35.89
C GLU A 114 -53.16 -76.31 -36.98
N LYS A 115 -51.86 -76.03 -37.13
CA LYS A 115 -50.98 -76.71 -38.08
C LYS A 115 -50.85 -78.20 -37.77
N GLU A 116 -50.92 -78.62 -36.51
CA GLU A 116 -51.00 -80.03 -36.14
C GLU A 116 -52.36 -80.65 -36.47
N LEU A 117 -53.47 -79.97 -36.19
CA LEU A 117 -54.81 -80.46 -36.52
C LEU A 117 -54.97 -80.68 -38.03
N VAL A 118 -54.52 -79.71 -38.84
CA VAL A 118 -54.48 -79.82 -40.31
C VAL A 118 -53.55 -80.95 -40.78
N LYS A 119 -52.40 -81.18 -40.10
CA LYS A 119 -51.55 -82.35 -40.38
C LYS A 119 -52.24 -83.68 -40.04
N ARG A 120 -53.08 -83.73 -39.00
CA ARG A 120 -53.85 -84.93 -38.63
C ARG A 120 -54.97 -85.20 -39.63
N GLN A 121 -55.75 -84.17 -40.01
CA GLN A 121 -56.76 -84.26 -41.07
C GLN A 121 -56.14 -84.79 -42.37
N ARG A 122 -55.06 -84.16 -42.86
CA ARG A 122 -54.33 -84.60 -44.06
C ARG A 122 -53.72 -86.01 -44.00
N LYS A 123 -53.68 -86.67 -42.84
CA LYS A 123 -53.37 -88.12 -42.75
C LYS A 123 -54.62 -88.95 -43.01
N VAL A 124 -55.72 -88.64 -42.32
CA VAL A 124 -57.02 -89.30 -42.50
C VAL A 124 -57.52 -89.18 -43.95
N ASP A 125 -57.35 -88.00 -44.56
CA ASP A 125 -57.74 -87.79 -45.96
C ASP A 125 -56.90 -88.66 -46.92
N LYS A 126 -55.59 -88.78 -46.69
CA LYS A 126 -54.73 -89.70 -47.46
C LYS A 126 -55.09 -91.17 -47.26
N GLU A 127 -55.46 -91.56 -46.04
CA GLU A 127 -55.92 -92.92 -45.74
C GLU A 127 -57.24 -93.23 -46.47
N ARG A 128 -58.14 -92.25 -46.61
CA ARG A 128 -59.33 -92.34 -47.48
C ARG A 128 -58.95 -92.49 -48.95
N GLU A 129 -58.12 -91.59 -49.50
CA GLU A 129 -57.67 -91.68 -50.90
C GLU A 129 -56.94 -93.01 -51.23
N ILE A 130 -56.27 -93.63 -50.26
CA ILE A 130 -55.60 -94.94 -50.42
C ILE A 130 -56.64 -96.08 -50.42
N ASN A 131 -57.70 -95.98 -49.63
CA ASN A 131 -58.77 -96.96 -49.60
C ASN A 131 -59.69 -96.86 -50.84
N GLU A 132 -60.02 -95.65 -51.28
CA GLU A 132 -60.73 -95.38 -52.53
C GLU A 132 -59.95 -95.93 -53.74
N ARG A 133 -58.63 -95.67 -53.82
CA ARG A 133 -57.78 -96.26 -54.88
C ARG A 133 -57.74 -97.78 -54.84
N ARG A 134 -57.76 -98.42 -53.65
CA ARG A 134 -57.89 -99.88 -53.55
C ARG A 134 -59.25 -100.39 -54.05
N GLN A 135 -60.35 -99.73 -53.70
CA GLN A 135 -61.68 -100.11 -54.19
C GLN A 135 -61.79 -100.00 -55.72
N ILE A 136 -61.23 -98.94 -56.31
CA ILE A 136 -61.16 -98.76 -57.78
C ILE A 136 -60.29 -99.85 -58.42
N GLN A 137 -59.13 -100.19 -57.84
CA GLN A 137 -58.29 -101.27 -58.36
C GLN A 137 -59.01 -102.63 -58.29
N GLU A 138 -59.71 -102.92 -57.18
CA GLU A 138 -60.50 -104.15 -57.06
C GLU A 138 -61.65 -104.25 -58.07
N GLN A 139 -62.25 -103.12 -58.45
CA GLN A 139 -63.26 -103.06 -59.52
C GLN A 139 -62.62 -103.36 -60.88
N TYR A 140 -61.54 -102.65 -61.22
CA TYR A 140 -60.79 -102.86 -62.46
C TYR A 140 -60.27 -104.31 -62.59
N GLU A 141 -59.78 -104.92 -61.51
CA GLU A 141 -59.36 -106.32 -61.52
C GLU A 141 -60.51 -107.30 -61.76
N LYS A 142 -61.76 -106.98 -61.38
CA LYS A 142 -62.95 -107.78 -61.67
C LYS A 142 -63.33 -107.62 -63.15
N GLU A 143 -63.33 -106.39 -63.66
CA GLU A 143 -63.57 -106.09 -65.08
C GLU A 143 -62.58 -106.83 -65.99
N VAL A 144 -61.27 -106.69 -65.74
CA VAL A 144 -60.20 -107.39 -66.48
C VAL A 144 -60.34 -108.91 -66.41
N LYS A 145 -60.86 -109.49 -65.32
CA LYS A 145 -61.15 -110.93 -65.25
C LYS A 145 -62.30 -111.31 -66.20
N THR A 146 -63.38 -110.53 -66.27
CA THR A 146 -64.48 -110.77 -67.23
C THR A 146 -64.07 -110.51 -68.69
N GLU A 147 -63.22 -109.52 -68.95
CA GLU A 147 -62.66 -109.29 -70.29
C GLU A 147 -61.74 -110.43 -70.71
N ARG A 148 -60.89 -110.96 -69.81
CA ARG A 148 -60.05 -112.13 -70.10
C ARG A 148 -60.88 -113.38 -70.44
N GLN A 149 -62.05 -113.56 -69.82
CA GLN A 149 -62.99 -114.63 -70.18
C GLN A 149 -63.53 -114.43 -71.61
N LYS A 150 -64.10 -113.26 -71.90
CA LYS A 150 -64.59 -112.90 -73.26
C LYS A 150 -63.50 -113.00 -74.32
N GLN A 151 -62.27 -112.55 -74.02
CA GLN A 151 -61.13 -112.68 -74.91
C GLN A 151 -60.69 -114.13 -75.09
N HIS A 152 -60.90 -115.03 -74.12
CA HIS A 152 -60.60 -116.45 -74.29
C HIS A 152 -61.61 -117.13 -75.23
N GLU A 153 -62.90 -116.78 -75.14
CA GLU A 153 -63.96 -117.22 -76.06
C GLU A 153 -63.74 -116.67 -77.47
N GLN A 154 -63.37 -115.39 -77.58
CA GLN A 154 -62.93 -114.81 -78.86
C GLN A 154 -61.69 -115.52 -79.40
N LYS A 155 -60.69 -115.84 -78.56
CA LYS A 155 -59.48 -116.57 -78.99
C LYS A 155 -59.77 -118.00 -79.43
N THR A 156 -60.73 -118.72 -78.84
CA THR A 156 -61.10 -120.06 -79.34
C THR A 156 -61.86 -120.01 -80.67
N ASN A 157 -62.63 -118.94 -80.93
CA ASN A 157 -63.24 -118.72 -82.25
C ASN A 157 -62.23 -118.21 -83.30
N VAL A 158 -61.38 -117.24 -82.95
CA VAL A 158 -60.28 -116.77 -83.82
C VAL A 158 -59.28 -117.89 -84.10
N ARG A 159 -59.04 -118.84 -83.19
CA ARG A 159 -58.15 -119.98 -83.48
C ARG A 159 -58.71 -120.89 -84.58
N LYS A 160 -60.04 -120.99 -84.75
CA LYS A 160 -60.69 -121.68 -85.88
C LYS A 160 -60.45 -120.90 -87.19
N THR A 161 -60.66 -119.58 -87.18
CA THR A 161 -60.48 -118.76 -88.39
C THR A 161 -59.00 -118.53 -88.74
N TYR A 162 -58.08 -118.58 -87.78
CA TYR A 162 -56.64 -118.45 -88.07
C TYR A 162 -56.01 -119.75 -88.60
N THR A 163 -56.61 -120.92 -88.33
CA THR A 163 -56.30 -122.14 -89.11
C THR A 163 -56.75 -122.03 -90.56
N GLU A 164 -57.80 -121.27 -90.86
CA GLU A 164 -58.19 -120.95 -92.25
C GLU A 164 -57.21 -119.91 -92.87
N GLN A 165 -56.72 -118.93 -92.10
CA GLN A 165 -55.87 -117.83 -92.62
C GLN A 165 -54.36 -118.11 -92.72
N ILE A 166 -53.75 -118.97 -91.89
CA ILE A 166 -52.31 -119.27 -92.00
C ILE A 166 -51.98 -120.01 -93.31
N LEU A 167 -52.97 -120.64 -93.93
CA LEU A 167 -52.89 -121.19 -95.30
C LEU A 167 -52.57 -120.13 -96.37
N ALA A 168 -52.74 -118.83 -96.08
CA ALA A 168 -52.67 -117.75 -97.09
C ALA A 168 -51.45 -116.81 -97.02
N LYS A 169 -50.64 -116.79 -95.93
CA LYS A 169 -49.76 -115.62 -95.62
C LYS A 169 -48.24 -115.87 -95.54
N LYS A 170 -47.67 -116.90 -96.18
CA LYS A 170 -46.21 -117.17 -96.12
C LYS A 170 -45.37 -116.26 -97.04
N ALA A 171 -45.02 -115.06 -96.56
CA ALA A 171 -44.19 -114.04 -97.25
C ALA A 171 -43.54 -112.99 -96.28
N MET A 172 -42.87 -111.96 -96.85
CA MET A 172 -42.34 -110.70 -96.25
C MET A 172 -40.91 -110.72 -95.64
N GLY A 173 -40.35 -109.52 -95.36
CA GLY A 173 -38.96 -109.25 -94.92
C GLY A 173 -38.73 -107.82 -94.37
N ALA A 174 -37.47 -107.36 -94.23
CA ALA A 174 -37.07 -106.11 -93.54
C ALA A 174 -35.97 -105.28 -94.28
N LYS A 175 -35.57 -104.10 -93.74
CA LYS A 175 -34.84 -103.03 -94.48
C LYS A 175 -34.02 -102.02 -93.62
N GLU A 176 -32.99 -101.40 -94.25
CA GLU A 176 -32.46 -99.99 -94.11
C GLU A 176 -31.93 -99.46 -92.70
N THR A 177 -31.14 -98.32 -92.58
CA THR A 177 -30.84 -97.35 -91.39
C THR A 177 -29.37 -96.75 -91.09
N LYS A 178 -29.16 -95.54 -90.40
CA LYS A 178 -28.00 -94.98 -89.46
C LYS A 178 -27.57 -93.42 -89.39
N GLN A 179 -26.93 -92.82 -88.29
CA GLN A 179 -26.08 -91.50 -88.05
C GLN A 179 -26.04 -90.93 -86.53
N LYS A 180 -25.37 -89.87 -85.89
CA LYS A 180 -24.24 -88.78 -85.99
C LYS A 180 -23.94 -87.93 -84.63
N GLU A 181 -22.80 -87.16 -84.38
CA GLU A 181 -22.30 -86.55 -83.03
C GLU A 181 -21.34 -85.23 -82.94
N MET A 182 -21.03 -84.62 -81.71
CA MET A 182 -19.81 -83.85 -81.10
C MET A 182 -19.51 -82.25 -80.97
N GLU A 183 -18.92 -81.69 -79.82
CA GLU A 183 -18.17 -80.35 -79.54
C GLU A 183 -17.58 -80.12 -78.05
N GLU A 184 -16.58 -79.21 -77.71
CA GLU A 184 -16.22 -78.62 -76.33
C GLU A 184 -15.10 -77.44 -76.19
N LYS A 185 -14.89 -76.75 -75.01
CA LYS A 185 -13.69 -75.93 -74.43
C LYS A 185 -13.69 -74.35 -74.22
N ARG A 186 -12.69 -73.71 -73.46
CA ARG A 186 -11.92 -72.35 -73.60
C ARG A 186 -11.69 -71.28 -72.38
N ARG A 187 -10.49 -70.57 -72.24
CA ARG A 187 -9.92 -69.31 -71.50
C ARG A 187 -9.80 -69.01 -69.93
N ARG A 188 -8.77 -68.22 -69.48
CA ARG A 188 -8.53 -67.60 -68.10
C ARG A 188 -7.59 -66.32 -68.10
N GLN A 189 -7.38 -65.58 -66.97
CA GLN A 189 -6.54 -64.33 -66.86
C GLN A 189 -5.81 -63.99 -65.47
N ILE A 190 -5.65 -62.71 -65.01
CA ILE A 190 -4.52 -62.12 -64.17
C ILE A 190 -4.89 -61.30 -62.88
N ILE A 191 -3.92 -60.91 -61.96
CA ILE A 191 -4.13 -60.02 -60.74
C ILE A 191 -2.93 -59.20 -60.07
N MET A 192 -1.63 -59.28 -60.44
CA MET A 192 -0.46 -59.08 -59.51
C MET A 192 0.08 -57.68 -59.04
N GLU A 193 -0.45 -56.50 -59.35
CA GLU A 193 0.42 -55.29 -59.50
C GLU A 193 0.59 -54.23 -58.35
N LYS A 194 0.03 -54.34 -57.13
CA LYS A 194 -0.36 -53.11 -56.36
C LYS A 194 0.36 -52.65 -55.05
N ASP A 195 1.41 -53.29 -54.55
CA ASP A 195 1.87 -53.06 -53.14
C ASP A 195 2.91 -51.93 -52.88
N ASN A 196 3.40 -51.22 -53.90
CA ASN A 196 4.70 -50.51 -53.85
C ASN A 196 4.76 -49.08 -53.23
N TRP A 197 3.81 -48.62 -52.42
CA TRP A 197 3.68 -47.19 -52.04
C TRP A 197 4.25 -46.83 -50.63
N ASN A 198 4.00 -47.61 -49.58
CA ASN A 198 4.04 -47.12 -48.18
C ASN A 198 5.42 -46.87 -47.52
N ALA A 199 6.48 -46.54 -48.28
CA ALA A 199 7.87 -46.47 -47.77
C ALA A 199 8.42 -45.05 -47.47
N MET A 200 7.82 -43.97 -47.99
CA MET A 200 8.54 -42.69 -48.22
C MET A 200 8.39 -41.59 -47.14
N VAL A 201 7.90 -41.89 -45.92
CA VAL A 201 7.30 -40.86 -45.02
C VAL A 201 7.99 -40.74 -43.64
N ARG A 202 9.23 -41.24 -43.45
CA ARG A 202 9.85 -41.30 -42.09
C ARG A 202 11.12 -40.45 -41.85
N ASP A 203 11.66 -39.77 -42.87
CA ASP A 203 13.03 -39.24 -42.81
C ASP A 203 13.15 -37.72 -42.55
N ILE A 204 12.10 -37.04 -42.08
CA ILE A 204 12.02 -35.55 -42.09
C ILE A 204 12.14 -34.89 -40.69
N GLU A 205 11.96 -35.63 -39.59
CA GLU A 205 11.55 -35.04 -38.29
C GLU A 205 12.63 -35.04 -37.18
N ALA A 206 13.93 -35.05 -37.53
CA ALA A 206 15.04 -35.20 -36.57
C ALA A 206 15.90 -33.94 -36.28
N ASP A 207 16.00 -32.99 -37.22
CA ASP A 207 17.14 -32.05 -37.30
C ASP A 207 16.92 -30.65 -36.64
N ARG A 208 16.24 -30.57 -35.47
CA ARG A 208 15.90 -29.23 -34.90
C ARG A 208 15.80 -29.13 -33.37
N GLN A 209 16.94 -29.11 -32.65
CA GLN A 209 16.98 -28.75 -31.21
C GLN A 209 18.06 -27.73 -30.76
N ASP A 210 19.26 -27.70 -31.36
CA ASP A 210 20.39 -26.98 -30.74
C ASP A 210 20.44 -25.47 -31.02
N GLY A 211 19.89 -24.67 -30.09
CA GLY A 211 19.92 -23.20 -30.19
C GLY A 211 19.76 -22.40 -28.89
N LEU A 212 19.74 -23.02 -27.70
CA LEU A 212 19.49 -22.34 -26.42
C LEU A 212 20.76 -21.68 -25.85
N GLN A 213 20.89 -20.35 -25.99
CA GLN A 213 22.08 -19.60 -25.53
C GLN A 213 22.39 -19.77 -24.02
N ARG A 214 23.41 -20.57 -23.71
CA ARG A 214 24.09 -20.60 -22.39
C ARG A 214 25.32 -19.66 -22.33
N ARG A 215 25.13 -18.42 -22.78
CA ARG A 215 26.02 -17.25 -22.59
C ARG A 215 25.12 -16.01 -22.58
N ARG A 216 24.80 -15.33 -21.48
CA ARG A 216 25.48 -15.15 -20.18
C ARG A 216 26.92 -14.61 -20.30
N ASP A 217 27.25 -13.76 -19.33
CA ASP A 217 28.59 -13.28 -18.96
C ASP A 217 29.28 -12.35 -19.98
N ILE A 218 29.27 -11.03 -19.69
CA ILE A 218 30.28 -10.01 -20.09
C ILE A 218 30.02 -8.64 -19.43
N VAL A 219 28.76 -8.21 -19.28
CA VAL A 219 28.43 -6.83 -18.82
C VAL A 219 28.42 -6.69 -17.27
N ALA A 220 28.72 -7.77 -16.54
CA ALA A 220 28.73 -7.78 -15.07
C ALA A 220 30.09 -7.41 -14.43
N GLU A 221 31.05 -6.89 -15.21
CA GLU A 221 32.44 -6.67 -14.76
C GLU A 221 32.92 -5.22 -14.86
N LYS A 222 32.05 -4.25 -14.52
CA LYS A 222 32.45 -2.91 -14.04
C LYS A 222 31.71 -2.49 -12.78
N LEU A 223 31.55 -3.45 -11.88
CA LEU A 223 31.56 -3.17 -10.44
C LEU A 223 32.99 -2.76 -10.03
N ALA A 224 33.14 -2.22 -8.82
CA ALA A 224 34.38 -1.67 -8.26
C ALA A 224 34.82 -0.37 -8.97
N LEU A 225 34.50 0.79 -8.41
CA LEU A 225 35.16 1.41 -7.24
C LEU A 225 36.52 2.03 -7.60
N LYS A 226 36.90 3.00 -6.77
CA LYS A 226 38.06 3.92 -6.85
C LYS A 226 37.78 5.19 -7.67
N MET A 227 37.87 6.38 -7.08
CA MET A 227 38.02 6.72 -5.65
C MET A 227 37.44 8.13 -5.44
N GLN A 228 36.82 8.41 -4.29
CA GLN A 228 37.41 9.26 -3.23
C GLN A 228 37.82 10.64 -3.80
N GLU A 229 36.98 11.67 -3.69
CA GLU A 229 36.80 12.52 -2.48
C GLU A 229 38.08 13.24 -2.05
N ASP A 230 37.96 14.55 -1.82
CA ASP A 230 38.96 15.50 -1.30
C ASP A 230 40.22 15.74 -2.17
N MET A 231 40.68 16.97 -2.43
CA MET A 231 40.98 18.04 -1.47
C MET A 231 40.97 19.44 -2.12
N ASN A 232 40.78 20.48 -1.29
CA ASN A 232 40.77 21.87 -1.72
C ASN A 232 41.65 22.74 -0.79
N LYS A 233 42.37 23.74 -1.37
CA LYS A 233 43.13 24.86 -0.73
C LYS A 233 44.62 24.64 -0.36
N LYS A 234 45.34 25.79 -0.31
CA LYS A 234 46.73 26.11 0.12
C LYS A 234 47.80 26.13 -1.01
N GLU A 235 48.78 27.06 -1.08
CA GLU A 235 49.03 28.32 -0.32
C GLU A 235 50.04 29.29 -1.02
N GLN A 236 49.97 30.59 -0.66
CA GLN A 236 51.05 31.63 -0.60
C GLN A 236 51.92 32.04 -1.83
N HIS A 237 52.01 33.36 -2.09
CA HIS A 237 53.23 34.05 -2.60
C HIS A 237 53.23 35.57 -2.31
N ALA A 238 54.09 36.07 -1.41
CA ALA A 238 54.37 37.51 -1.22
C ALA A 238 55.64 37.78 -0.34
N ALA A 239 56.73 38.34 -0.91
CA ALA A 239 57.88 38.96 -0.20
C ALA A 239 58.88 39.68 -1.15
N ASN A 240 59.71 40.60 -0.61
CA ASN A 240 60.90 41.29 -1.21
C ASN A 240 60.58 42.49 -2.16
N VAL A 241 61.30 43.65 -2.30
CA VAL A 241 62.68 44.18 -1.97
C VAL A 241 62.68 45.75 -1.74
N LEU A 242 63.68 46.41 -1.06
CA LEU A 242 63.88 47.91 -0.90
C LEU A 242 65.30 48.36 -0.34
N ALA A 243 65.90 49.56 -0.66
CA ALA A 243 66.99 50.33 0.13
C ALA A 243 67.65 51.64 -0.51
N THR A 244 68.10 52.68 0.27
CA THR A 244 68.73 54.02 -0.19
C THR A 244 69.53 54.88 0.91
N ALA A 245 70.30 55.99 0.60
CA ALA A 245 71.14 56.86 1.55
C ALA A 245 71.50 58.35 1.12
N LEU A 246 72.19 59.23 1.95
CA LEU A 246 72.50 60.71 1.76
C LEU A 246 73.79 61.33 2.49
N ALA A 247 74.18 62.64 2.33
CA ALA A 247 75.39 63.37 2.90
C ALA A 247 75.37 64.96 3.02
N GLN A 248 76.39 65.68 3.59
CA GLN A 248 76.47 67.18 3.91
C GLN A 248 77.90 67.89 4.06
N GLN A 249 78.06 69.25 3.99
CA GLN A 249 79.29 70.10 4.36
C GLN A 249 79.11 71.68 4.35
N ASP A 250 79.92 72.56 5.05
CA ASP A 250 79.90 74.09 4.98
C ASP A 250 81.11 74.96 5.62
N SER A 251 81.18 76.30 5.33
CA SER A 251 81.64 77.53 6.12
C SER A 251 83.08 78.20 6.05
N LYS A 252 83.23 79.52 6.44
CA LYS A 252 84.37 80.30 7.14
C LYS A 252 84.76 81.75 6.61
N TRP A 253 85.20 82.75 7.45
CA TRP A 253 85.61 84.18 7.07
C TRP A 253 86.36 85.07 8.18
N LEU A 254 87.05 86.22 7.87
CA LEU A 254 87.61 87.27 8.83
C LEU A 254 88.17 88.65 8.22
N GLN A 255 88.22 89.83 8.94
CA GLN A 255 88.96 91.14 8.64
C GLN A 255 88.89 92.31 9.73
N ALA A 256 89.68 93.45 9.66
CA ALA A 256 89.49 94.89 10.19
C ALA A 256 90.73 95.71 10.79
N LEU A 257 90.71 97.09 10.95
CA LEU A 257 91.91 97.98 11.31
C LEU A 257 91.91 99.22 12.36
N ASN A 258 92.21 100.55 12.09
CA ASN A 258 93.30 101.30 12.87
C ASN A 258 93.43 102.75 13.60
N GLU A 259 92.67 103.88 13.53
CA GLU A 259 93.05 105.27 14.06
C GLU A 259 93.14 105.54 15.60
N LYS A 260 93.88 104.72 16.35
CA LYS A 260 93.60 104.44 17.77
C LYS A 260 94.12 105.42 18.86
N ASN A 261 94.98 106.39 18.58
CA ASN A 261 95.80 107.02 19.67
C ASN A 261 95.20 108.25 20.39
N GLU A 262 94.69 109.27 19.71
CA GLU A 262 93.94 110.33 20.44
C GLU A 262 92.54 109.84 20.83
N LYS A 263 92.00 108.92 20.03
CA LYS A 263 90.93 107.97 20.41
C LYS A 263 91.28 107.11 21.65
N ARG A 264 92.48 107.20 22.28
CA ARG A 264 92.77 106.64 23.62
C ARG A 264 92.66 107.67 24.75
N LYS A 265 93.07 108.94 24.59
CA LYS A 265 93.16 109.88 25.74
C LYS A 265 91.80 110.42 26.19
N ALA A 266 91.03 111.02 25.28
CA ALA A 266 89.64 111.38 25.56
C ALA A 266 88.81 110.12 25.93
N MET A 267 89.18 108.98 25.35
CA MET A 267 88.68 107.66 25.75
C MET A 267 89.06 107.27 27.18
N MET A 268 90.20 107.64 27.77
CA MET A 268 90.54 107.26 29.16
C MET A 268 89.64 107.98 30.18
N ASP A 269 89.39 109.27 30.00
CA ASP A 269 88.55 110.05 30.91
C ASP A 269 87.06 109.77 30.67
N ALA A 270 86.65 109.61 29.40
CA ALA A 270 85.36 109.05 29.07
C ALA A 270 85.21 107.62 29.61
N ILE A 271 86.26 106.80 29.64
CA ILE A 271 86.28 105.47 30.29
C ILE A 271 86.18 105.61 31.81
N ALA A 272 86.77 106.61 32.46
CA ALA A 272 86.64 106.80 33.90
C ALA A 272 85.18 107.13 34.27
N ALA A 273 84.59 108.13 33.62
CA ALA A 273 83.18 108.48 33.81
C ALA A 273 82.23 107.35 33.37
N HIS A 274 82.52 106.66 32.26
CA HIS A 274 81.76 105.49 31.80
C HIS A 274 81.92 104.30 32.75
N ARG A 275 83.08 104.06 33.38
CA ARG A 275 83.27 103.01 34.40
C ARG A 275 82.51 103.31 35.67
N GLU A 276 82.41 104.58 36.09
CA GLU A 276 81.59 104.94 37.25
C GLU A 276 80.10 104.86 36.94
N ASN A 277 79.66 105.42 35.82
CA ASN A 277 78.27 105.30 35.38
C ASN A 277 77.89 103.85 35.03
N LYS A 278 78.82 103.00 34.56
CA LYS A 278 78.60 101.56 34.38
C LYS A 278 78.56 100.80 35.70
N ARG A 279 79.32 101.17 36.73
CA ARG A 279 79.18 100.60 38.08
C ARG A 279 77.80 100.93 38.64
N LYS A 280 77.41 102.21 38.66
CA LYS A 280 76.07 102.65 39.10
C LYS A 280 74.94 102.02 38.27
N GLN A 281 75.07 101.96 36.95
CA GLN A 281 74.10 101.29 36.07
C GLN A 281 74.08 99.77 36.31
N HIS A 282 75.20 99.12 36.63
CA HIS A 282 75.24 97.69 36.93
C HIS A 282 74.68 97.39 38.33
N GLU A 283 74.86 98.26 39.31
CA GLU A 283 74.23 98.20 40.63
C GLU A 283 72.70 98.38 40.52
N GLN A 284 72.24 99.33 39.69
CA GLN A 284 70.83 99.51 39.36
C GLN A 284 70.27 98.31 38.56
N ASN A 285 70.98 97.84 37.53
CA ASN A 285 70.55 96.68 36.76
C ASN A 285 70.50 95.42 37.64
N THR A 286 71.50 95.14 38.47
CA THR A 286 71.50 93.95 39.34
C THR A 286 70.48 94.03 40.48
N THR A 287 70.09 95.23 40.93
CA THR A 287 68.96 95.39 41.87
C THR A 287 67.61 95.19 41.17
N VAL A 288 67.44 95.72 39.95
CA VAL A 288 66.26 95.47 39.10
C VAL A 288 66.17 94.00 38.65
N GLU A 289 67.28 93.34 38.35
CA GLU A 289 67.37 91.92 38.02
C GLU A 289 67.02 91.05 39.23
N LYS A 290 67.51 91.38 40.44
CA LYS A 290 67.09 90.72 41.69
C LYS A 290 65.59 90.91 41.96
N GLN A 291 65.05 92.10 41.73
CA GLN A 291 63.60 92.36 41.85
C GLN A 291 62.80 91.56 40.81
N ARG A 292 63.22 91.52 39.54
CA ARG A 292 62.58 90.71 38.48
C ARG A 292 62.66 89.21 38.78
N ALA A 293 63.81 88.71 39.22
CA ALA A 293 64.01 87.32 39.63
C ALA A 293 63.14 86.97 40.85
N TRP A 294 62.98 87.89 41.81
CA TRP A 294 62.06 87.71 42.93
C TRP A 294 60.60 87.71 42.48
N CYS A 295 60.17 88.65 41.64
CA CYS A 295 58.80 88.67 41.11
C CYS A 295 58.47 87.40 40.32
N THR A 296 59.37 86.96 39.43
CA THR A 296 59.19 85.70 38.67
C THR A 296 59.20 84.46 39.57
N LEU A 297 59.98 84.45 40.66
CA LEU A 297 59.90 83.40 41.66
C LEU A 297 58.53 83.36 42.37
N GLN A 298 57.92 84.52 42.63
CA GLN A 298 56.57 84.55 43.21
C GLN A 298 55.50 84.15 42.20
N THR A 299 55.58 84.57 40.93
CA THR A 299 54.63 84.10 39.91
C THR A 299 54.72 82.60 39.71
N PHE A 300 55.92 82.01 39.63
CA PHE A 300 56.07 80.55 39.57
C PHE A 300 55.47 79.84 40.80
N ARG A 301 55.62 80.39 42.01
CA ARG A 301 55.00 79.82 43.22
C ARG A 301 53.48 79.90 43.21
N GLU A 302 52.91 80.96 42.66
CA GLU A 302 51.47 81.12 42.49
C GLU A 302 50.93 80.22 41.37
N GLU A 303 51.66 80.09 40.26
CA GLU A 303 51.38 79.18 39.16
C GLU A 303 51.43 77.70 39.60
N ASP A 304 52.49 77.28 40.30
CA ASP A 304 52.61 75.94 40.91
C ASP A 304 51.44 75.66 41.86
N ARG A 305 51.10 76.62 42.73
CA ARG A 305 49.96 76.47 43.65
C ARG A 305 48.64 76.33 42.88
N LEU A 306 48.40 77.18 41.89
CA LEU A 306 47.19 77.12 41.06
C LEU A 306 47.12 75.84 40.24
N TYR A 307 48.26 75.32 39.76
CA TYR A 307 48.37 74.03 39.11
C TYR A 307 47.91 72.91 40.04
N TRP A 308 48.49 72.79 41.24
CA TRP A 308 48.09 71.77 42.22
C TRP A 308 46.63 71.89 42.66
N GLU A 309 46.13 73.11 42.87
CA GLU A 309 44.71 73.35 43.18
C GLU A 309 43.79 72.91 42.02
N ASN A 310 44.19 73.15 40.76
CA ASN A 310 43.41 72.77 39.58
C ASN A 310 43.49 71.26 39.31
N GLU A 311 44.63 70.62 39.52
CA GLU A 311 44.78 69.16 39.42
C GLU A 311 43.91 68.45 40.46
N GLN A 312 43.90 68.93 41.71
CA GLN A 312 43.00 68.41 42.75
C GLN A 312 41.52 68.57 42.36
N LYS A 313 41.11 69.75 41.86
CA LYS A 313 39.74 69.99 41.39
C LYS A 313 39.38 69.11 40.19
N PHE A 314 40.32 68.82 39.28
CA PHE A 314 40.13 67.90 38.16
C PHE A 314 40.00 66.44 38.63
N ALA A 315 40.86 65.99 39.55
CA ALA A 315 40.81 64.66 40.14
C ALA A 315 39.52 64.44 40.96
N GLN A 316 39.03 65.45 41.66
CA GLN A 316 37.72 65.43 42.33
C GLN A 316 36.58 65.25 41.33
N ARG A 317 36.49 66.12 40.30
CA ARG A 317 35.48 66.00 39.24
C ARG A 317 35.50 64.62 38.57
N LYS A 318 36.68 64.08 38.26
CA LYS A 318 36.80 62.74 37.66
C LYS A 318 36.34 61.62 38.59
N ARG A 319 36.52 61.74 39.91
CA ARG A 319 35.95 60.80 40.89
C ARG A 319 34.43 60.92 40.98
N GLU A 320 33.89 62.12 40.90
CA GLU A 320 32.45 62.40 40.91
C GLU A 320 31.77 61.89 39.63
N GLU A 321 32.33 62.16 38.45
CA GLU A 321 31.88 61.61 37.16
C GLU A 321 31.86 60.06 37.18
N LEU A 322 32.94 59.42 37.63
CA LEU A 322 33.02 57.96 37.72
C LEU A 322 32.04 57.38 38.75
N ARG A 323 31.79 58.10 39.85
CA ARG A 323 30.79 57.72 40.85
C ARG A 323 29.38 57.77 40.25
N LEU A 324 29.01 58.88 39.61
CA LEU A 324 27.70 59.06 38.98
C LEU A 324 27.45 57.99 37.90
N LEU A 325 28.43 57.77 37.01
CA LEU A 325 28.37 56.72 35.98
C LEU A 325 28.17 55.32 36.59
N ASN A 326 28.77 55.03 37.75
CA ASN A 326 28.58 53.76 38.43
C ASN A 326 27.21 53.67 39.15
N GLU A 327 26.71 54.77 39.71
CA GLU A 327 25.36 54.86 40.29
C GLU A 327 24.28 54.68 39.20
N GLU A 328 24.41 55.33 38.04
CA GLU A 328 23.57 55.10 36.84
C GLU A 328 23.64 53.64 36.38
N ARG A 329 24.84 53.05 36.30
CA ARG A 329 25.02 51.64 35.92
C ARG A 329 24.34 50.70 36.90
N HIS A 330 24.41 50.98 38.20
CA HIS A 330 23.70 50.19 39.21
C HIS A 330 22.17 50.32 39.06
N GLN A 331 21.65 51.53 38.82
CA GLN A 331 20.22 51.76 38.55
C GLN A 331 19.76 50.92 37.35
N GLN A 332 20.43 51.04 36.19
CA GLN A 332 20.13 50.25 34.99
C GLN A 332 20.18 48.73 35.22
N MET A 333 21.10 48.24 36.07
CA MET A 333 21.15 46.82 36.44
C MET A 333 19.96 46.41 37.32
N THR A 334 19.55 47.23 38.28
CA THR A 334 18.36 46.96 39.10
C THR A 334 17.06 47.01 38.30
N GLU A 335 16.93 47.95 37.36
CA GLU A 335 15.80 48.03 36.43
C GLU A 335 15.73 46.81 35.50
N LYS A 336 16.86 46.38 34.93
CA LYS A 336 16.92 45.16 34.11
C LYS A 336 16.50 43.93 34.90
N PHE A 337 17.02 43.76 36.12
CA PHE A 337 16.64 42.66 37.00
C PHE A 337 15.14 42.67 37.38
N ALA A 338 14.60 43.84 37.72
CA ALA A 338 13.17 43.99 38.01
C ALA A 338 12.29 43.66 36.78
N ASN A 339 12.68 44.13 35.59
CA ASN A 339 11.99 43.82 34.34
C ASN A 339 12.10 42.34 33.95
N GLU A 340 13.23 41.68 34.20
CA GLU A 340 13.37 40.23 34.01
C GLU A 340 12.51 39.43 34.98
N LYS A 341 12.45 39.83 36.26
CA LYS A 341 11.60 39.20 37.27
C LYS A 341 10.13 39.31 36.86
N ARG A 342 9.68 40.52 36.49
CA ARG A 342 8.33 40.75 35.95
C ARG A 342 8.01 39.90 34.73
N LYS A 343 8.92 39.82 33.74
CA LYS A 343 8.72 38.97 32.56
C LYS A 343 8.59 37.49 32.91
N LYS A 344 9.32 36.99 33.91
CA LYS A 344 9.19 35.61 34.40
C LYS A 344 7.85 35.39 35.11
N GLU A 345 7.36 36.38 35.86
CA GLU A 345 6.06 36.34 36.52
C GLU A 345 4.91 36.39 35.48
N GLU A 346 5.01 37.29 34.49
CA GLU A 346 4.09 37.41 33.35
C GLU A 346 4.07 36.13 32.49
N GLN A 347 5.21 35.44 32.32
CA GLN A 347 5.32 34.13 31.66
C GLN A 347 4.66 33.01 32.48
N LEU A 348 4.93 32.93 33.79
CA LEU A 348 4.31 31.93 34.66
C LEU A 348 2.78 32.10 34.75
N GLU A 349 2.28 33.34 34.75
CA GLU A 349 0.85 33.61 34.63
C GLU A 349 0.27 33.20 33.28
N PHE A 350 0.99 33.43 32.17
CA PHE A 350 0.57 32.99 30.85
C PHE A 350 0.49 31.46 30.76
N ASP A 351 1.53 30.76 31.23
CA ASP A 351 1.57 29.29 31.25
C ASP A 351 0.47 28.70 32.16
N ALA A 352 0.17 29.34 33.30
CA ALA A 352 -0.94 28.95 34.17
C ALA A 352 -2.30 29.11 33.49
N ARG A 353 -2.55 30.23 32.80
CA ARG A 353 -3.79 30.45 32.04
C ARG A 353 -3.92 29.50 30.83
N ASN A 354 -2.81 29.25 30.14
CA ASN A 354 -2.77 28.33 29.01
C ASN A 354 -3.03 26.87 29.44
N THR A 355 -2.44 26.43 30.56
CA THR A 355 -2.74 25.10 31.11
C THR A 355 -4.18 24.98 31.61
N GLN A 356 -4.79 26.03 32.16
CA GLN A 356 -6.22 26.06 32.49
C GLN A 356 -7.10 25.87 31.24
N LEU A 357 -6.84 26.63 30.18
CA LEU A 357 -7.54 26.48 28.88
C LEU A 357 -7.41 25.05 28.32
N ILE A 358 -6.22 24.46 28.38
CA ILE A 358 -5.98 23.06 27.97
C ILE A 358 -6.81 22.07 28.80
N TYR A 359 -7.01 22.29 30.11
CA TYR A 359 -7.89 21.43 30.91
C TYR A 359 -9.37 21.63 30.57
N GLU A 360 -9.80 22.86 30.27
CA GLU A 360 -11.18 23.15 29.83
C GLU A 360 -11.48 22.51 28.46
N GLU A 361 -10.57 22.59 27.50
CA GLU A 361 -10.67 21.95 26.20
C GLU A 361 -10.67 20.41 26.28
N ASP A 362 -9.82 19.80 27.14
CA ASP A 362 -9.88 18.35 27.37
C ASP A 362 -11.20 17.96 28.04
N ALA A 363 -11.69 18.72 29.02
CA ALA A 363 -12.98 18.44 29.67
C ALA A 363 -14.16 18.50 28.67
N GLN A 364 -14.19 19.51 27.79
CA GLN A 364 -15.18 19.61 26.70
C GLN A 364 -15.08 18.41 25.75
N PHE A 365 -13.85 18.01 25.37
CA PHE A 365 -13.61 16.85 24.51
C PHE A 365 -14.03 15.52 25.18
N GLN A 366 -13.72 15.31 26.46
CA GLN A 366 -14.15 14.11 27.20
C GLN A 366 -15.67 14.06 27.33
N ALA A 367 -16.34 15.18 27.62
CA ALA A 367 -17.80 15.24 27.68
C ALA A 367 -18.46 14.90 26.32
N TYR A 368 -17.97 15.51 25.23
CA TYR A 368 -18.44 15.22 23.87
C TYR A 368 -18.21 13.76 23.47
N THR A 369 -16.99 13.24 23.66
CA THR A 369 -16.66 11.86 23.27
C THR A 369 -17.38 10.83 24.12
N ALA A 370 -17.61 11.08 25.43
CA ALA A 370 -18.42 10.21 26.28
C ALA A 370 -19.88 10.14 25.81
N ALA A 371 -20.49 11.27 25.42
CA ALA A 371 -21.84 11.31 24.88
C ALA A 371 -21.97 10.58 23.53
N VAL A 372 -20.96 10.69 22.65
CA VAL A 372 -20.93 9.95 21.38
C VAL A 372 -20.68 8.45 21.62
N ILE A 373 -19.82 8.08 22.57
CA ILE A 373 -19.56 6.67 22.92
C ILE A 373 -20.79 6.01 23.53
N SER A 374 -21.54 6.68 24.40
CA SER A 374 -22.78 6.13 24.97
C SER A 374 -23.89 6.01 23.91
N ALA A 375 -24.05 7.00 23.03
CA ALA A 375 -24.97 6.92 21.89
C ALA A 375 -24.59 5.80 20.90
N ALA A 376 -23.29 5.60 20.64
CA ALA A 376 -22.78 4.52 19.80
C ALA A 376 -23.01 3.14 20.43
N ALA A 377 -22.79 3.00 21.75
CA ALA A 377 -23.07 1.77 22.49
C ALA A 377 -24.57 1.44 22.50
N ALA A 378 -25.43 2.41 22.78
CA ALA A 378 -26.89 2.26 22.69
C ALA A 378 -27.38 1.95 21.26
N SER A 379 -26.60 2.32 20.24
CA SER A 379 -26.84 1.99 18.84
C SER A 379 -26.25 0.65 18.40
N GLU A 380 -25.71 -0.17 19.31
CA GLU A 380 -24.97 -1.42 19.00
C GLU A 380 -23.79 -1.23 18.01
N LYS A 381 -23.20 -0.02 17.92
CA LYS A 381 -22.00 0.23 17.10
C LYS A 381 -20.76 -0.24 17.85
N ASN A 382 -19.72 -0.66 17.12
CA ASN A 382 -18.45 -1.03 17.73
C ASN A 382 -17.74 0.22 18.32
N THR A 383 -17.66 0.31 19.64
CA THR A 383 -17.09 1.45 20.36
C THR A 383 -15.58 1.35 20.64
N TYR A 384 -14.92 0.24 20.30
CA TYR A 384 -13.52 0.00 20.67
C TYR A 384 -12.57 1.09 20.11
N SER A 385 -12.77 1.49 18.85
CA SER A 385 -12.01 2.56 18.19
C SER A 385 -12.24 3.93 18.83
N LEU A 386 -13.50 4.25 19.16
CA LEU A 386 -13.89 5.49 19.83
C LEU A 386 -13.26 5.58 21.23
N CYS A 387 -13.41 4.54 22.04
CA CYS A 387 -12.82 4.43 23.37
C CYS A 387 -11.29 4.52 23.36
N ARG A 388 -10.63 4.00 22.32
CA ARG A 388 -9.17 4.11 22.14
C ARG A 388 -8.74 5.56 21.89
N VAL A 389 -9.49 6.32 21.09
CA VAL A 389 -9.14 7.73 20.77
C VAL A 389 -9.55 8.70 21.88
N ALA A 390 -10.69 8.49 22.56
CA ALA A 390 -11.07 9.32 23.71
C ALA A 390 -10.01 9.29 24.84
N ARG A 391 -9.40 8.11 25.07
CA ARG A 391 -8.30 7.90 26.03
C ARG A 391 -6.95 8.51 25.59
N MET A 392 -6.79 8.91 24.33
CA MET A 392 -5.61 9.66 23.89
C MET A 392 -5.76 11.12 24.34
N GLY A 393 -4.86 11.55 25.22
CA GLY A 393 -4.75 12.95 25.66
C GLY A 393 -4.34 13.88 24.50
N MET A 394 -4.34 15.19 24.75
CA MET A 394 -3.77 16.14 23.78
C MET A 394 -2.31 15.80 23.46
N GLY A 395 -1.90 16.06 22.22
CA GLY A 395 -0.62 15.57 21.68
C GLY A 395 -0.65 14.12 21.17
N CYS A 396 -1.78 13.42 21.27
CA CYS A 396 -2.05 12.08 20.73
C CYS A 396 -1.09 10.96 21.19
N GLY A 397 -0.28 11.21 22.22
CA GLY A 397 0.73 10.28 22.72
C GLY A 397 0.20 9.18 23.62
N VAL A 398 1.14 8.35 24.10
CA VAL A 398 0.88 7.24 25.04
C VAL A 398 1.53 7.46 26.40
N GLY A 399 2.48 8.40 26.53
CA GLY A 399 3.16 8.71 27.78
C GLY A 399 2.25 9.29 28.89
N PRO A 400 2.83 9.72 30.03
CA PRO A 400 2.09 10.44 31.05
C PRO A 400 1.65 11.83 30.54
N ILE A 401 0.70 12.43 31.27
CA ILE A 401 0.24 13.79 31.03
C ILE A 401 1.12 14.75 31.84
N THR A 402 1.66 15.79 31.21
CA THR A 402 2.57 16.77 31.82
C THR A 402 2.20 18.15 31.28
N GLY A 403 1.73 19.05 32.16
CA GLY A 403 1.18 20.35 31.73
C GLY A 403 -0.04 20.22 30.81
N GLY A 404 -0.93 19.26 31.06
CA GLY A 404 -2.10 18.96 30.22
C GLY A 404 -1.81 18.21 28.91
N LEU A 405 -0.59 18.28 28.38
CA LEU A 405 -0.15 17.56 27.18
C LEU A 405 0.32 16.14 27.49
N ARG A 406 -0.04 15.16 26.65
CA ARG A 406 0.40 13.76 26.77
C ARG A 406 1.58 13.50 25.82
N ALA A 407 2.75 13.22 26.39
CA ALA A 407 3.98 13.08 25.64
C ALA A 407 4.00 11.87 24.67
N ASN A 408 4.58 12.06 23.48
CA ASN A 408 5.10 10.98 22.66
C ASN A 408 6.58 10.78 23.01
N TYR A 409 6.91 9.68 23.70
CA TYR A 409 8.30 9.25 23.82
C TYR A 409 8.67 8.45 22.57
N LEU A 410 9.51 9.04 21.72
CA LEU A 410 10.10 8.37 20.57
C LEU A 410 11.37 7.62 21.00
N VAL A 411 11.62 6.45 20.41
CA VAL A 411 12.91 5.76 20.53
C VAL A 411 14.00 6.67 19.93
N PRO A 412 15.12 6.95 20.64
CA PRO A 412 16.24 7.67 20.07
C PRO A 412 16.88 6.88 18.90
N GLY A 413 16.49 7.19 17.67
CA GLY A 413 16.94 6.50 16.46
C GLY A 413 16.10 6.84 15.23
N ALA A 414 16.57 6.40 14.05
CA ALA A 414 16.00 6.77 12.76
C ALA A 414 14.60 6.21 12.45
N THR A 415 14.05 5.34 13.30
CA THR A 415 12.75 4.68 13.08
C THR A 415 11.55 5.51 13.54
N TYR A 416 11.76 6.58 14.31
CA TYR A 416 10.69 7.43 14.88
C TYR A 416 9.54 6.64 15.54
N ALA A 417 9.83 5.45 16.06
CA ALA A 417 8.84 4.61 16.71
C ALA A 417 8.54 5.12 18.11
N ASN A 418 7.26 5.20 18.47
CA ASN A 418 6.85 5.40 19.86
C ASN A 418 7.35 4.24 20.73
N ILE A 419 7.97 4.56 21.88
CA ILE A 419 8.39 3.57 22.88
C ILE A 419 7.12 2.82 23.35
N PRO A 420 7.13 1.47 23.41
CA PRO A 420 6.00 0.72 23.94
C PRO A 420 5.69 1.13 25.38
N ASP A 421 4.40 1.30 25.69
CA ASP A 421 3.98 1.51 27.07
C ASP A 421 4.06 0.19 27.85
N TYR A 422 5.12 0.06 28.66
CA TYR A 422 5.41 -1.14 29.45
C TYR A 422 4.58 -1.25 30.74
N THR A 423 3.46 -0.53 30.89
CA THR A 423 2.55 -0.60 32.05
C THR A 423 1.65 -1.85 32.08
N ARG A 424 2.27 -3.02 32.26
CA ARG A 424 1.57 -4.23 32.76
C ARG A 424 1.28 -4.08 34.25
N SER A 425 0.30 -4.82 34.78
CA SER A 425 0.00 -4.86 36.23
C SER A 425 1.26 -5.12 37.08
N ILE A 426 2.07 -6.09 36.65
CA ILE A 426 3.34 -6.47 37.29
C ILE A 426 4.32 -5.28 37.43
N THR A 427 4.38 -4.37 36.43
CA THR A 427 5.27 -3.20 36.49
C THR A 427 4.65 -2.00 37.22
N GLN A 428 3.33 -1.96 37.42
CA GLN A 428 2.69 -0.99 38.32
C GLN A 428 3.09 -1.23 39.78
N ASP A 429 3.23 -2.48 40.21
CA ASP A 429 3.68 -2.78 41.57
C ASP A 429 5.18 -2.49 41.76
N VAL A 430 6.03 -2.81 40.77
CA VAL A 430 7.45 -2.40 40.80
C VAL A 430 7.61 -0.88 40.87
N THR A 431 6.82 -0.12 40.10
CA THR A 431 6.87 1.36 40.15
C THR A 431 6.23 1.95 41.42
N ARG A 432 5.32 1.24 42.10
CA ARG A 432 4.89 1.58 43.47
C ARG A 432 6.02 1.38 44.47
N PHE A 433 6.73 0.25 44.43
CA PHE A 433 7.91 0.03 45.29
C PHE A 433 9.01 1.08 45.04
N SER A 434 9.26 1.46 43.78
CA SER A 434 10.22 2.52 43.45
C SER A 434 9.79 3.91 43.94
N ARG A 435 8.47 4.21 43.97
CA ARG A 435 7.94 5.48 44.49
C ARG A 435 7.78 5.52 46.01
N ALA A 436 7.73 4.36 46.68
CA ALA A 436 7.74 4.30 48.14
C ALA A 436 9.11 4.70 48.76
N HIS A 437 10.16 4.81 47.93
CA HIS A 437 11.48 5.30 48.31
C HIS A 437 11.71 6.74 47.81
N ASP A 438 10.93 7.69 48.32
CA ASP A 438 11.14 9.13 48.05
C ASP A 438 12.48 9.68 48.60
N ASP A 439 13.20 8.92 49.43
CA ASP A 439 14.54 9.27 49.93
C ASP A 439 15.67 9.01 48.90
N LEU A 440 15.51 9.59 47.71
CA LEU A 440 16.56 9.65 46.69
C LEU A 440 17.79 10.45 47.15
N GLN A 441 17.65 11.32 48.15
CA GLN A 441 18.75 12.10 48.73
C GLN A 441 19.77 11.18 49.43
N SER A 442 19.31 10.16 50.17
CA SER A 442 20.18 9.17 50.84
C SER A 442 21.19 8.48 49.90
N THR A 443 20.84 8.34 48.62
CA THR A 443 21.65 7.59 47.65
C THR A 443 22.80 8.39 47.03
N LYS A 444 22.78 9.73 47.12
CA LYS A 444 23.81 10.60 46.51
C LYS A 444 25.22 10.31 47.05
N ASN A 445 25.33 9.97 48.33
CA ASN A 445 26.60 9.68 48.98
C ASN A 445 27.17 8.28 48.63
N ARG A 446 26.54 7.52 47.72
CA ARG A 446 26.98 6.17 47.29
C ARG A 446 27.63 6.11 45.91
N LEU A 447 27.54 7.16 45.11
CA LEU A 447 28.26 7.28 43.84
C LEU A 447 29.35 8.33 44.02
N GLY A 448 30.61 7.90 44.01
CA GLY A 448 31.79 8.70 44.36
C GLY A 448 32.18 9.76 43.33
N PHE A 449 31.27 10.67 43.01
CA PHE A 449 31.53 11.89 42.25
C PHE A 449 31.61 13.07 43.22
N ALA A 450 32.85 13.52 43.48
CA ALA A 450 33.17 14.77 44.14
C ALA A 450 33.49 15.86 43.10
#